data_AF-A0A951LB58-F1
#
_entry.id   AF-A0A951LB58-F1
#
_cell.length_a   1.000
_cell.length_b   1.000
_cell.length_c   1.000
_cell.angle_alpha   90.00
_cell.angle_beta   90.00
_cell.angle_gamma   90.00
#
_symmetry.space_group_name_H-M   'P 1'
#
loop_
_entity.id
_entity.type
_entity.pdbx_description
1 polymer ?
#
loop_
_entity_poly.entity_id
_entity_poly.type
_entity_poly.pdbx_seq_one_letter_code
_entity_poly.pdbx_strand_id
1 'polypeptide(L)'
;AMVAEQRRLLSQGDWVAEGRDIGTVVAPEAELKLFLSASAAERARRRAAELGVSQATVLAEQAIRDARDRGRAHSPLRPAPGAVVLDTTELALEAVVERIVAMAEKLRR
;
A
#
# COMPACT_ATOMS: atom_id res chain seq x y z
N ALA A 1 -10.23 9.10 -17.36
CA ALA A 1 -10.41 7.76 -17.99
C ALA A 1 -10.15 6.63 -16.98
N MET A 2 -8.96 6.49 -16.38
CA MET A 2 -8.63 5.37 -15.47
C MET A 2 -9.39 5.36 -14.13
N VAL A 3 -9.44 6.48 -13.41
CA VAL A 3 -10.13 6.55 -12.11
C VAL A 3 -11.63 6.25 -12.22
N ALA A 4 -12.27 6.71 -13.30
CA ALA A 4 -13.69 6.45 -13.55
C ALA A 4 -13.96 4.95 -13.73
N GLU A 5 -13.08 4.25 -14.45
CA GLU A 5 -13.20 2.81 -14.64
C GLU A 5 -12.92 2.03 -13.34
N GLN A 6 -11.93 2.44 -12.56
CA GLN A 6 -11.69 1.84 -11.24
C GLN A 6 -12.92 2.00 -10.34
N ARG A 7 -13.54 3.19 -10.30
CA ARG A 7 -14.78 3.40 -9.53
C ARG A 7 -15.94 2.54 -10.03
N ARG A 8 -16.08 2.37 -11.34
CA ARG A 8 -17.11 1.50 -11.94
C ARG A 8 -16.92 0.03 -11.53
N LEU A 9 -15.69 -0.45 -11.46
CA LEU A 9 -15.40 -1.81 -11.00
C LEU A 9 -15.71 -1.96 -9.51
N LEU A 10 -15.24 -1.01 -8.69
CA LEU A 10 -15.45 -1.02 -7.25
C LEU A 10 -16.94 -0.94 -6.83
N SER A 11 -17.83 -0.42 -7.68
CA SER A 11 -19.27 -0.40 -7.40
C SER A 11 -19.98 -1.74 -7.66
N GLN A 12 -19.27 -2.77 -8.14
CA GLN A 12 -19.87 -4.06 -8.54
C GLN A 12 -19.73 -5.17 -7.48
N GLY A 13 -19.33 -4.84 -6.25
CA GLY A 13 -19.20 -5.79 -5.14
C GLY A 13 -18.06 -5.42 -4.19
N ASP A 14 -17.61 -6.39 -3.42
CA ASP A 14 -16.48 -6.23 -2.50
C ASP A 14 -15.16 -6.39 -3.25
N TRP A 15 -14.24 -5.45 -3.03
CA TRP A 15 -12.95 -5.43 -3.70
C TRP A 15 -11.81 -5.15 -2.74
N VAL A 16 -10.69 -5.83 -2.96
CA VAL A 16 -9.39 -5.43 -2.44
C VAL A 16 -8.65 -4.70 -3.56
N ALA A 17 -8.40 -3.40 -3.35
CA ALA A 17 -7.68 -2.56 -4.30
C ALA A 17 -6.38 -2.05 -3.70
N GLU A 18 -5.29 -2.17 -4.46
CA GLU A 18 -3.96 -1.70 -4.09
C GLU A 18 -3.54 -0.55 -5.02
N GLY A 19 -2.91 0.47 -4.45
CA GLY A 19 -2.37 1.60 -5.20
C GLY A 19 -2.05 2.79 -4.31
N ARG A 20 -1.50 3.86 -4.91
CA ARG A 20 -1.01 5.03 -4.17
C ARG A 20 -2.11 5.97 -3.70
N ASP A 21 -3.19 6.08 -4.46
CA ASP A 21 -4.28 7.04 -4.25
C ASP A 21 -5.66 6.39 -4.19
N ILE A 22 -5.71 5.09 -3.89
CA ILE A 22 -6.97 4.36 -3.75
C ILE A 22 -7.82 5.00 -2.65
N GLY A 23 -7.32 5.07 -1.41
CA GLY A 23 -8.09 5.61 -0.29
C GLY A 23 -8.25 7.14 -0.27
N THR A 24 -7.53 7.89 -1.12
CA THR A 24 -7.60 9.36 -1.17
C THR A 24 -8.39 9.89 -2.36
N VAL A 25 -8.39 9.18 -3.49
CA VAL A 25 -8.97 9.63 -4.76
C VAL A 25 -9.98 8.62 -5.31
N VAL A 26 -9.60 7.35 -5.43
CA VAL A 26 -10.43 6.36 -6.14
C VAL A 26 -11.64 5.96 -5.30
N ALA A 27 -11.41 5.54 -4.06
CA ALA A 27 -12.37 5.06 -3.08
C ALA A 27 -12.18 5.74 -1.71
N PRO A 28 -12.43 7.06 -1.61
CA PRO A 28 -12.31 7.79 -0.34
C PRO A 28 -13.26 7.25 0.75
N GLU A 29 -14.41 6.71 0.34
CA GLU A 29 -15.45 6.15 1.19
C GLU A 29 -15.25 4.66 1.50
N ALA A 30 -14.09 4.08 1.16
CA ALA A 30 -13.82 2.68 1.48
C ALA A 30 -13.92 2.43 2.99
N GLU A 31 -14.66 1.38 3.37
CA GLU A 31 -14.91 1.00 4.77
C GLU A 31 -13.62 0.64 5.51
N LEU A 32 -12.66 0.02 4.82
CA LEU A 32 -11.31 -0.23 5.31
C LEU A 32 -10.28 0.42 4.40
N LYS A 33 -9.49 1.33 4.96
CA LYS A 33 -8.34 1.95 4.30
C LYS A 33 -7.07 1.57 5.05
N LEU A 34 -6.12 0.97 4.35
CA LEU A 34 -4.84 0.55 4.91
C LEU A 34 -3.72 1.32 4.21
N PHE A 35 -2.77 1.82 5.00
CA PHE A 35 -1.52 2.36 4.50
C PHE A 35 -0.38 1.49 5.00
N LEU A 36 0.09 0.57 4.15
CA LEU A 36 1.21 -0.31 4.48
C LEU A 36 2.53 0.46 4.37
N SER A 37 3.32 0.42 5.44
CA SER A 37 4.66 0.98 5.47
C SER A 37 5.69 -0.08 5.86
N ALA A 38 6.94 0.21 5.56
CA ALA A 38 8.10 -0.51 6.06
C ALA A 38 9.34 0.37 5.88
N SER A 39 10.38 0.12 6.66
CA SER A 39 11.67 0.78 6.49
C SER A 39 12.22 0.56 5.06
N ALA A 40 12.98 1.53 4.55
CA ALA A 40 13.60 1.41 3.23
C ALA A 40 14.56 0.22 3.16
N ALA A 41 15.31 -0.03 4.23
CA ALA A 41 16.21 -1.18 4.33
C ALA A 41 15.46 -2.51 4.22
N GLU A 42 14.31 -2.64 4.90
CA GLU A 42 13.52 -3.87 4.87
C GLU A 42 12.86 -4.10 3.50
N ARG A 43 12.28 -3.05 2.89
CA ARG A 43 11.75 -3.15 1.52
C ARG A 43 12.84 -3.54 0.51
N ALA A 44 14.05 -3.01 0.68
CA ALA A 44 15.17 -3.36 -0.17
C ALA A 44 15.62 -4.80 0.06
N ARG A 45 15.66 -5.26 1.32
CA ARG A 45 16.01 -6.65 1.68
C ARG A 45 15.04 -7.64 1.05
N ARG A 46 13.72 -7.44 1.24
CA ARG A 46 12.67 -8.31 0.67
C ARG A 46 12.76 -8.37 -0.84
N ARG A 47 12.85 -7.22 -1.50
CA ARG A 47 12.90 -7.14 -2.95
C ARG A 47 14.20 -7.70 -3.54
N ALA A 48 15.32 -7.54 -2.85
CA ALA A 48 16.59 -8.14 -3.24
C ALA A 48 16.54 -9.68 -3.17
N ALA A 49 15.93 -10.23 -2.13
CA ALA A 49 15.71 -11.66 -1.98
C ALA A 49 14.79 -12.22 -3.09
N GLU A 50 13.71 -11.51 -3.45
CA GLU A 50 12.81 -11.90 -4.56
C GLU A 50 13.52 -11.93 -5.92
N LEU A 51 14.41 -10.96 -6.18
CA LEU A 51 15.07 -10.80 -7.47
C LEU A 51 16.41 -11.54 -7.57
N GLY A 52 16.96 -12.02 -6.45
CA GLY A 52 18.30 -12.61 -6.40
C GLY A 52 19.42 -11.60 -6.70
N VAL A 53 19.26 -10.34 -6.29
CA VAL A 53 20.21 -9.25 -6.57
C VAL A 53 20.73 -8.59 -5.28
N SER A 54 21.68 -7.66 -5.40
CA SER A 54 22.23 -6.93 -4.26
C SER A 54 21.19 -6.01 -3.59
N GLN A 55 21.07 -6.11 -2.27
CA GLN A 55 20.25 -5.21 -1.46
C GLN A 55 20.66 -3.74 -1.62
N ALA A 56 21.95 -3.45 -1.74
CA ALA A 56 22.44 -2.08 -1.92
C ALA A 56 21.94 -1.47 -3.24
N THR A 57 21.92 -2.25 -4.32
CA THR A 57 21.39 -1.83 -5.62
C THR A 57 19.90 -1.52 -5.51
N VAL A 58 19.13 -2.43 -4.92
CA VAL A 58 17.68 -2.26 -4.75
C VAL A 58 17.37 -1.05 -3.86
N LEU A 59 18.12 -0.84 -2.78
CA LEU A 59 17.94 0.28 -1.88
C LEU A 59 18.14 1.62 -2.61
N ALA A 60 19.20 1.74 -3.42
CA ALA A 60 19.46 2.95 -4.19
C ALA A 60 18.33 3.25 -5.19
N GLU A 61 17.87 2.23 -5.92
CA GLU A 61 16.76 2.38 -6.86
C GLU A 61 15.43 2.75 -6.18
N GLN A 62 15.12 2.09 -5.05
CA GLN A 62 13.92 2.38 -4.28
C GLN A 62 13.96 3.79 -3.69
N ALA A 63 15.11 4.26 -3.19
CA ALA A 63 15.24 5.60 -2.64
C ALA A 63 14.92 6.69 -3.69
N ILE A 64 15.40 6.52 -4.93
CA ILE A 64 15.09 7.42 -6.05
C ILE A 64 13.58 7.41 -6.35
N ARG A 65 12.96 6.22 -6.40
CA ARG A 65 11.52 6.06 -6.65
C ARG A 65 10.70 6.71 -5.54
N ASP A 66 11.03 6.46 -4.29
CA ASP A 66 10.30 7.01 -3.14
C ASP A 66 10.41 8.54 -3.07
N ALA A 67 11.59 9.09 -3.34
CA ALA A 67 11.78 10.54 -3.39
C ALA A 67 10.91 11.17 -4.47
N ARG A 68 10.88 10.56 -5.67
CA ARG A 68 10.02 10.98 -6.78
C ARG A 68 8.54 10.89 -6.41
N ASP A 69 8.12 9.81 -5.77
CA ASP A 69 6.71 9.55 -5.43
C ASP A 69 6.19 10.45 -4.31
N ARG A 70 7.04 10.82 -3.35
CA ARG A 70 6.72 11.82 -2.33
C ARG A 70 6.63 13.24 -2.91
N GLY A 71 7.45 13.55 -3.91
CA GLY A 71 7.51 14.88 -4.53
C GLY A 71 6.48 15.14 -5.64
N ARG A 72 5.58 14.19 -5.94
CA ARG A 72 4.57 14.40 -7.00
C ARG A 72 3.56 15.47 -6.60
N ALA A 73 3.30 16.40 -7.51
CA ALA A 73 2.26 17.43 -7.34
C ALA A 73 0.83 16.83 -7.34
N HIS A 74 0.62 15.70 -8.02
CA HIS A 74 -0.66 15.01 -8.10
C HIS A 74 -0.56 13.60 -7.50
N SER A 75 -1.54 13.23 -6.66
CA SER A 75 -1.60 11.93 -5.97
C SER A 75 -0.31 11.55 -5.20
N PRO A 76 0.20 12.40 -4.30
CA PRO A 76 1.38 12.07 -3.51
C PRO A 76 1.11 10.85 -2.63
N LEU A 77 2.12 9.99 -2.44
CA LEU A 77 1.99 8.84 -1.54
C LEU A 77 1.84 9.34 -0.09
N ARG A 78 0.63 9.31 0.43
CA ARG A 78 0.30 9.67 1.81
C ARG A 78 -0.85 8.80 2.34
N PRO A 79 -0.93 8.57 3.65
CA PRO A 79 -2.09 7.94 4.26
C PRO A 79 -3.37 8.72 3.93
N ALA A 80 -4.44 8.00 3.60
CA ALA A 80 -5.75 8.62 3.44
C ALA A 80 -6.33 9.03 4.80
N PRO A 81 -7.24 10.03 4.86
CA PRO A 81 -8.00 10.31 6.06
C PRO A 81 -8.71 9.04 6.56
N GLY A 82 -8.49 8.71 7.85
CA GLY A 82 -9.03 7.50 8.47
C GLY A 82 -8.35 6.19 8.08
N ALA A 83 -7.23 6.22 7.34
CA ALA A 83 -6.47 5.01 7.04
C ALA A 83 -5.72 4.50 8.28
N VAL A 84 -5.74 3.18 8.48
CA VAL A 84 -4.87 2.53 9.45
C VAL A 84 -3.47 2.41 8.84
N VAL A 85 -2.48 3.01 9.50
CA VAL A 85 -1.07 2.84 9.13
C VAL A 85 -0.57 1.54 9.74
N LEU A 86 -0.15 0.60 8.91
CA LEU A 86 0.38 -0.69 9.34
C LEU A 86 1.85 -0.77 8.93
N ASP A 87 2.75 -0.58 9.91
CA ASP A 87 4.17 -0.83 9.72
C ASP A 87 4.45 -2.33 9.73
N THR A 88 5.02 -2.80 8.63
CA THR A 88 5.34 -4.21 8.40
C THR A 88 6.82 -4.51 8.56
N THR A 89 7.65 -3.56 8.99
CA THR A 89 9.12 -3.68 9.03
C THR A 89 9.59 -4.97 9.72
N GLU A 90 9.01 -5.28 10.88
CA GLU A 90 9.37 -6.44 11.70
C GLU A 90 8.33 -7.56 11.65
N LEU A 91 7.38 -7.47 10.71
CA LEU A 91 6.30 -8.45 10.58
C LEU A 91 6.61 -9.46 9.48
N ALA A 92 6.42 -10.75 9.80
CA ALA A 92 6.31 -11.81 8.81
C ALA A 92 5.03 -11.63 7.97
N LEU A 93 5.02 -12.21 6.77
CA LEU A 93 3.90 -12.09 5.83
C LEU A 93 2.58 -12.55 6.47
N GLU A 94 2.61 -13.68 7.16
CA GLU A 94 1.46 -14.30 7.81
C GLU A 94 0.86 -13.37 8.87
N ALA A 95 1.71 -12.73 9.67
CA ALA A 95 1.28 -11.77 10.68
C ALA A 95 0.67 -10.50 10.06
N VAL A 96 1.18 -10.05 8.90
CA VAL A 96 0.57 -8.93 8.15
C VAL A 96 -0.82 -9.33 7.66
N VAL A 97 -0.94 -10.51 7.04
CA VAL A 97 -2.21 -11.03 6.51
C VAL A 97 -3.24 -11.19 7.62
N GLU A 98 -2.87 -11.81 8.74
CA GLU A 98 -3.75 -12.03 9.90
C GLU A 98 -4.30 -10.70 10.43
N ARG A 99 -3.45 -9.69 10.59
CA ARG A 99 -3.88 -8.35 11.03
C ARG A 99 -4.89 -7.73 10.06
N ILE A 100 -4.64 -7.83 8.76
CA ILE A 100 -5.52 -7.26 7.72
C ILE A 100 -6.87 -7.97 7.71
N VAL A 101 -6.88 -9.29 7.74
CA VAL A 101 -8.10 -10.11 7.78
C VAL A 101 -8.91 -9.79 9.04
N ALA A 102 -8.28 -9.75 10.21
CA ALA A 102 -8.96 -9.43 11.46
C ALA A 102 -9.57 -8.02 11.47
N MET A 103 -8.99 -7.05 10.76
CA MET A 103 -9.59 -5.73 10.58
C MET A 103 -10.81 -5.78 9.65
N ALA A 104 -10.73 -6.50 8.53
CA ALA A 104 -11.82 -6.66 7.59
C ALA A 104 -13.02 -7.42 8.21
N GLU A 105 -12.77 -8.49 8.96
CA GLU A 105 -13.83 -9.27 9.62
C GLU A 105 -14.62 -8.48 10.67
N LYS A 106 -13.99 -7.49 11.33
CA LYS A 106 -14.70 -6.61 12.28
C LYS A 106 -15.76 -5.75 11.60
N LEU A 107 -15.62 -5.47 10.32
CA LEU A 107 -16.56 -4.66 9.53
C LEU A 107 -17.75 -5.46 9.00
N ARG A 108 -17.62 -6.79 8.87
CA ARG A 108 -18.68 -7.67 8.37
C ARG A 108 -19.81 -7.94 9.38
N ARG A 109 -19.83 -7.25 10.52
CA ARG A 109 -20.74 -7.51 11.64
C ARG A 109 -22.07 -6.77 11.49
#